data_AF-X6GEX1-F1
#
_entry.id   AF-X6GEX1-F1
#
_cell.length_a   1.000
_cell.length_b   1.000
_cell.length_c   1.000
_cell.angle_alpha   90.00
_cell.angle_beta   90.00
_cell.angle_gamma   90.00
#
_symmetry.space_group_name_H-M   'P 1'
#
loop_
_entity.id
_entity.type
_entity.pdbx_description
1 polymer ?
#
loop_
_entity_poly.entity_id
_entity_poly.type
_entity_poly.pdbx_seq_one_letter_code
_entity_poly.pdbx_strand_id
1 'polypeptide(L)'
;MTKQADRAQMACLKADGPTQSTGSIRTDCLVCGQRNLLNSVLFEGLPLLCNALCADPASARAAQTGRFATTFCLGCTHVFNASFEENRIGYTQSYENSLHFSPRFVAFVETLAERLSRTYALSGKTIVDIGCGKGDFLKRLSLISGAQGIGFDKSFEDNRGEPVPGVRFINDWFGDSYADLRPDLVVCRQVLEHIAEPVKFLRALRAHPGIGPETVFFFEVPNVLYTLRDMGIWDIIYEHASYFTPASLNAAFETAGFRVLDAGTSFGDQYLYIEARPAAPKNATSVDSREIEMLVRDFERAYRDKIERLGGYIARRNPQQTVVWGGGSKGITFVNVVPGADRIRAIIDVNPHKQGRFAPGTATPVLAPEELRGQPVETIIVMNPLYREEITSLVAELGFTPEIAVA
;
A
#
# COMPACT_ATOMS: atom_id res chain seq x y z
N MET A 1 -35.97 24.67 -35.95
CA MET A 1 -35.18 25.80 -35.44
C MET A 1 -35.41 25.86 -33.94
N THR A 2 -34.66 25.03 -33.19
CA THR A 2 -33.42 25.35 -32.41
C THR A 2 -33.79 25.86 -31.01
N LYS A 3 -33.78 25.01 -29.97
CA LYS A 3 -32.62 24.57 -29.16
C LYS A 3 -31.71 25.72 -28.75
N GLN A 4 -31.90 26.25 -27.54
CA GLN A 4 -30.84 26.81 -26.68
C GLN A 4 -31.43 27.29 -25.34
N ALA A 5 -31.20 26.51 -24.28
CA ALA A 5 -31.00 26.96 -22.90
C ALA A 5 -31.06 25.72 -21.99
N ASP A 6 -29.94 25.01 -21.89
CA ASP A 6 -29.51 24.28 -20.67
C ASP A 6 -28.22 23.52 -20.97
N ARG A 7 -27.10 24.21 -20.79
CA ARG A 7 -25.75 23.63 -20.71
C ARG A 7 -24.86 24.61 -19.95
N ALA A 8 -24.99 24.60 -18.62
CA ALA A 8 -24.07 25.27 -17.71
C ALA A 8 -24.05 24.52 -16.37
N GLN A 9 -23.29 23.42 -16.30
CA GLN A 9 -22.60 22.89 -15.09
C GLN A 9 -22.09 21.47 -15.35
N MET A 10 -20.93 21.36 -16.00
CA MET A 10 -20.05 20.18 -15.96
C MET A 10 -18.69 20.63 -16.48
N ALA A 11 -18.02 21.46 -15.67
CA ALA A 11 -16.69 21.97 -15.95
C ALA A 11 -15.88 21.99 -14.65
N CYS A 12 -15.30 20.85 -14.32
CA CYS A 12 -14.04 20.79 -13.58
C CYS A 12 -13.39 19.42 -13.84
N LEU A 13 -12.83 19.29 -15.04
CA LEU A 13 -11.78 18.33 -15.45
C LEU A 13 -11.31 18.79 -16.83
N LYS A 14 -10.63 19.94 -16.86
CA LYS A 14 -9.74 20.44 -17.91
C LYS A 14 -9.12 21.72 -17.37
N ALA A 15 -7.97 21.59 -16.71
CA ALA A 15 -7.08 22.71 -16.51
C ALA A 15 -6.07 22.66 -17.66
N ASP A 16 -6.21 23.58 -18.62
CA ASP A 16 -5.17 23.87 -19.59
C ASP A 16 -4.02 24.57 -18.85
N GLY A 17 -2.99 23.79 -18.50
CA GLY A 17 -1.66 24.21 -18.04
C GLY A 17 -0.60 23.51 -18.91
N PRO A 18 0.66 23.99 -18.92
CA PRO A 18 1.61 23.76 -20.01
C PRO A 18 1.81 22.26 -20.24
N THR A 19 1.82 21.85 -21.51
CA THR A 19 2.08 20.49 -22.00
C THR A 19 3.12 19.76 -21.15
N GLN A 20 2.65 18.99 -20.17
CA GLN A 20 3.46 18.12 -19.35
C GLN A 20 3.89 16.93 -20.22
N SER A 21 5.13 16.48 -20.04
CA SER A 21 5.74 15.43 -20.86
C SER A 21 4.78 14.25 -21.02
N THR A 22 4.61 13.79 -22.26
CA THR A 22 4.00 12.48 -22.52
C THR A 22 4.97 11.43 -22.00
N GLY A 23 4.92 11.14 -20.71
CA GLY A 23 5.66 10.04 -20.09
C GLY A 23 5.41 8.77 -20.88
N SER A 24 6.47 7.98 -21.11
CA SER A 24 6.37 6.73 -21.85
C SER A 24 5.41 5.77 -21.12
N ILE A 25 4.37 5.31 -21.82
CA ILE A 25 3.49 4.25 -21.32
C ILE A 25 4.17 2.92 -21.60
N ARG A 26 4.36 2.11 -20.54
CA ARG A 26 4.87 0.74 -20.65
C ARG A 26 3.89 -0.13 -21.43
N THR A 27 4.43 -1.01 -22.29
CA THR A 27 3.65 -1.81 -23.26
C THR A 27 3.83 -3.33 -23.07
N ASP A 28 4.56 -3.72 -22.02
CA ASP A 28 4.87 -5.09 -21.66
C ASP A 28 4.66 -5.32 -20.15
N CYS A 29 4.30 -6.53 -19.77
CA CYS A 29 4.01 -6.88 -18.38
C CYS A 29 5.28 -7.00 -17.53
N LEU A 30 5.26 -6.40 -16.33
CA LEU A 30 6.34 -6.42 -15.32
C LEU A 30 6.76 -7.81 -14.83
N VAL A 31 5.88 -8.81 -15.01
CA VAL A 31 6.09 -10.17 -14.50
C VAL A 31 6.45 -11.12 -15.63
N CYS A 32 5.59 -11.24 -16.65
CA CYS A 32 5.77 -12.23 -17.71
C CYS A 32 6.29 -11.67 -19.04
N GLY A 33 6.47 -10.35 -19.18
CA GLY A 33 6.94 -9.69 -20.41
C GLY A 33 5.97 -9.73 -21.60
N GLN A 34 4.77 -10.30 -21.43
CA GLN A 34 3.78 -10.37 -22.50
C GLN A 34 3.14 -8.99 -22.77
N ARG A 35 2.65 -8.81 -24.01
CA ARG A 35 2.01 -7.58 -24.49
C ARG A 35 0.49 -7.68 -24.64
N ASN A 36 -0.11 -8.80 -24.21
CA ASN A 36 -1.56 -8.94 -24.17
C ASN A 36 -2.10 -8.21 -22.93
N LEU A 37 -2.31 -6.90 -23.10
CA LEU A 37 -2.63 -5.96 -22.04
C LEU A 37 -4.01 -5.33 -22.25
N LEU A 38 -4.74 -5.15 -21.16
CA LEU A 38 -6.00 -4.41 -21.11
C LEU A 38 -5.81 -3.18 -20.23
N ASN A 39 -6.15 -1.99 -20.72
CA ASN A 39 -6.14 -0.76 -19.93
C ASN A 39 -7.52 -0.52 -19.33
N SER A 40 -7.58 0.10 -18.15
CA SER A 40 -8.82 0.47 -17.46
C SER A 40 -8.75 1.93 -16.98
N VAL A 41 -9.14 2.20 -15.73
CA VAL A 41 -9.19 3.52 -15.10
C VAL A 41 -7.85 4.26 -15.23
N LEU A 42 -7.95 5.51 -15.65
CA LEU A 42 -6.85 6.47 -15.68
C LEU A 42 -7.05 7.51 -14.58
N PHE A 43 -6.02 7.71 -13.75
CA PHE A 43 -5.96 8.80 -12.79
C PHE A 43 -4.95 9.83 -13.30
N GLU A 44 -5.40 11.06 -13.50
CA GLU A 44 -4.54 12.13 -14.05
C GLU A 44 -3.55 12.69 -13.03
N GLY A 45 -3.88 12.61 -11.73
CA GLY A 45 -3.01 13.11 -10.68
C GLY A 45 -3.33 12.48 -9.32
N LEU A 46 -2.56 11.47 -8.96
CA LEU A 46 -2.47 10.99 -7.58
C LEU A 46 -1.22 11.58 -6.92
N PRO A 47 -1.23 11.96 -5.64
CA PRO A 47 -0.01 12.33 -4.92
C PRO A 47 1.07 11.27 -5.10
N LEU A 48 2.31 11.70 -5.36
CA LEU A 48 3.42 10.76 -5.59
C LEU A 48 3.71 9.91 -4.35
N LEU A 49 3.61 10.49 -3.15
CA LEU A 49 3.84 9.84 -1.88
C LEU A 49 2.64 10.10 -0.96
N CYS A 50 1.88 9.06 -0.61
CA CYS A 50 0.71 9.18 0.25
C CYS A 50 1.06 9.10 1.74
N ASN A 51 2.14 8.39 2.10
CA ASN A 51 2.60 8.28 3.49
C ASN A 51 3.70 9.30 3.86
N ALA A 52 3.97 10.28 2.99
CA ALA A 52 4.81 11.45 3.31
C ALA A 52 3.93 12.67 3.58
N LEU A 53 3.38 12.74 4.80
CA LEU A 53 2.49 13.84 5.18
C LEU A 53 3.25 15.17 5.24
N CYS A 54 2.57 16.23 4.84
CA CYS A 54 3.13 17.55 4.66
C CYS A 54 3.16 18.34 5.97
N ALA A 55 4.19 19.17 6.15
CA ALA A 55 4.38 19.96 7.37
C ALA A 55 3.36 21.11 7.48
N ASP A 56 2.92 21.65 6.35
CA ASP A 56 1.99 22.77 6.31
C ASP A 56 1.02 22.68 5.10
N PRO A 57 -0.08 23.46 5.11
CA PRO A 57 -1.07 23.42 4.03
C PRO A 57 -0.55 23.87 2.66
N ALA A 58 0.46 24.74 2.61
CA ALA A 58 1.00 25.22 1.33
C ALA A 58 1.84 24.13 0.67
N SER A 59 2.72 23.47 1.44
CA SER A 59 3.49 22.33 0.93
C SER A 59 2.58 21.16 0.52
N ALA A 60 1.49 20.94 1.25
CA ALA A 60 0.49 19.91 0.93
C ALA A 60 -0.21 20.15 -0.42
N ARG A 61 -0.67 21.38 -0.69
CA ARG A 61 -1.28 21.74 -1.98
C ARG A 61 -0.29 21.75 -3.13
N ALA A 62 0.99 21.98 -2.85
CA ALA A 62 2.07 21.92 -3.82
C ALA A 62 2.66 20.52 -4.02
N ALA A 63 2.11 19.50 -3.34
CA ALA A 63 2.59 18.13 -3.45
C ALA A 63 2.55 17.67 -4.91
N GLN A 64 3.63 17.04 -5.35
CA GLN A 64 3.72 16.52 -6.71
C GLN A 64 2.71 15.39 -6.92
N THR A 65 2.15 15.35 -8.12
CA THR A 65 1.23 14.29 -8.54
C THR A 65 1.76 13.54 -9.75
N GLY A 66 1.37 12.28 -9.87
CA GLY A 66 1.70 11.42 -10.99
C GLY A 66 0.47 10.82 -11.63
N ARG A 67 0.60 10.50 -12.92
CA ARG A 67 -0.43 9.80 -13.68
C ARG A 67 -0.41 8.32 -13.31
N PHE A 68 -1.59 7.73 -13.14
CA PHE A 68 -1.75 6.29 -12.91
C PHE A 68 -2.59 5.68 -14.03
N ALA A 69 -1.93 4.95 -14.93
CA ALA A 69 -2.58 4.19 -15.99
C ALA A 69 -2.72 2.73 -15.56
N THR A 70 -3.91 2.34 -15.10
CA THR A 70 -4.16 0.97 -14.64
C THR A 70 -4.14 0.01 -15.83
N THR A 71 -3.16 -0.90 -15.85
CA THR A 71 -2.97 -1.87 -16.94
C THR A 71 -2.92 -3.29 -16.38
N PHE A 72 -3.60 -4.20 -17.08
CA PHE A 72 -3.81 -5.59 -16.69
C PHE A 72 -3.21 -6.52 -17.73
N CYS A 73 -2.42 -7.50 -17.28
CA CYS A 73 -1.91 -8.55 -18.15
C CYS A 73 -2.88 -9.71 -18.23
N LEU A 74 -3.41 -10.02 -19.41
CA LEU A 74 -4.32 -11.15 -19.62
C LEU A 74 -3.59 -12.51 -19.63
N GLY A 75 -2.25 -12.52 -19.65
CA GLY A 75 -1.46 -13.76 -19.62
C GLY A 75 -1.15 -14.29 -18.22
N CYS A 76 -0.77 -13.40 -17.30
CA CYS A 76 -0.42 -13.76 -15.92
C CYS A 76 -1.28 -13.08 -14.85
N THR A 77 -2.31 -12.32 -15.25
CA THR A 77 -3.24 -11.57 -14.39
C THR A 77 -2.61 -10.44 -13.55
N HIS A 78 -1.33 -10.10 -13.79
CA HIS A 78 -0.67 -8.99 -13.10
C HIS A 78 -1.29 -7.65 -13.43
N VAL A 79 -1.34 -6.76 -12.46
CA VAL A 79 -1.86 -5.39 -12.60
C VAL A 79 -0.73 -4.41 -12.27
N PHE A 80 -0.60 -3.33 -13.02
CA PHE A 80 0.48 -2.37 -12.83
C PHE A 80 0.10 -0.97 -13.31
N ASN A 81 0.84 0.02 -12.80
CA ASN A 81 0.78 1.39 -13.31
C ASN A 81 1.69 1.52 -14.53
N ALA A 82 1.12 1.54 -15.74
CA ALA A 82 1.89 1.65 -16.97
C ALA A 82 2.53 3.03 -17.19
N SER A 83 2.18 4.03 -16.39
CA SER A 83 2.80 5.37 -16.39
C SER A 83 3.69 5.62 -15.15
N PHE A 84 4.11 4.57 -14.44
CA PHE A 84 4.99 4.70 -13.28
C PHE A 84 6.38 5.21 -13.68
N GLU A 85 6.89 6.20 -12.94
CA GLU A 85 8.20 6.80 -13.15
C GLU A 85 9.03 6.68 -11.86
N GLU A 86 9.85 5.64 -11.76
CA GLU A 86 10.61 5.29 -10.55
C GLU A 86 11.49 6.45 -10.04
N ASN A 87 12.07 7.25 -10.95
CA ASN A 87 12.93 8.38 -10.62
C ASN A 87 12.19 9.57 -9.96
N ARG A 88 10.85 9.52 -9.90
CA ARG A 88 10.03 10.52 -9.21
C ARG A 88 9.68 10.12 -7.77
N ILE A 89 9.99 8.89 -7.38
CA ILE A 89 9.77 8.39 -6.02
C ILE A 89 11.05 8.51 -5.21
N GLY A 90 10.94 9.06 -4.00
CA GLY A 90 12.04 9.18 -3.05
C GLY A 90 11.59 8.88 -1.64
N TYR A 91 11.99 7.73 -1.12
CA TYR A 91 11.76 7.35 0.28
C TYR A 91 12.79 8.03 1.17
N THR A 92 12.31 8.86 2.10
CA THR A 92 13.13 9.54 3.11
C THR A 92 12.58 9.22 4.49
N GLN A 93 13.26 9.69 5.54
CA GLN A 93 12.83 9.49 6.93
C GLN A 93 11.44 10.06 7.22
N SER A 94 10.97 11.04 6.45
CA SER A 94 9.60 11.59 6.56
C SER A 94 8.50 10.63 6.15
N TYR A 95 8.83 9.48 5.56
CA TYR A 95 7.87 8.44 5.20
C TYR A 95 7.37 7.72 6.46
N GLU A 96 6.07 7.79 6.71
CA GLU A 96 5.42 7.26 7.90
C GLU A 96 4.27 6.31 7.51
N ASN A 97 4.60 5.03 7.40
CA ASN A 97 3.67 3.96 7.05
C ASN A 97 3.41 2.98 8.21
N SER A 98 3.86 3.27 9.44
CA SER A 98 3.67 2.33 10.56
C SER A 98 2.20 2.20 10.93
N LEU A 99 1.74 0.94 10.97
CA LEU A 99 0.40 0.53 11.40
C LEU A 99 0.39 0.00 12.84
N HIS A 100 1.53 0.03 13.53
CA HIS A 100 1.71 -0.60 14.85
C HIS A 100 1.06 0.14 16.02
N PHE A 101 0.32 1.22 15.73
CA PHE A 101 -0.53 1.92 16.69
C PHE A 101 -1.98 1.40 16.71
N SER A 102 -2.35 0.49 15.80
CA SER A 102 -3.64 -0.21 15.82
C SER A 102 -3.52 -1.56 16.54
N PRO A 103 -4.23 -1.78 17.66
CA PRO A 103 -4.32 -3.09 18.31
C PRO A 103 -4.68 -4.24 17.36
N ARG A 104 -5.61 -4.02 16.43
CA ARG A 104 -6.02 -5.02 15.43
C ARG A 104 -4.87 -5.44 14.53
N PHE A 105 -4.04 -4.50 14.10
CA PHE A 105 -2.87 -4.78 13.25
C PHE A 105 -1.73 -5.40 14.07
N VAL A 106 -1.51 -4.94 15.30
CA VAL A 106 -0.52 -5.52 16.22
C VAL A 106 -0.81 -7.00 16.47
N ALA A 107 -2.07 -7.37 16.77
CA ALA A 107 -2.44 -8.76 16.99
C ALA A 107 -2.22 -9.64 15.74
N PHE A 108 -2.47 -9.07 14.55
CA PHE A 108 -2.16 -9.74 13.29
C PHE A 108 -0.66 -10.02 13.13
N VAL A 109 0.17 -9.01 13.37
CA VAL A 109 1.63 -9.13 13.28
C VAL A 109 2.19 -10.10 14.32
N GLU A 110 1.67 -10.10 15.54
CA GLU A 110 2.05 -11.08 16.57
C GLU A 110 1.78 -12.51 16.10
N THR A 111 0.56 -12.77 15.61
CA THR A 111 0.18 -14.10 15.09
C THR A 111 1.07 -14.51 13.91
N LEU A 112 1.38 -13.58 13.01
CA LEU A 112 2.27 -13.83 11.86
C LEU A 112 3.69 -14.16 12.34
N ALA A 113 4.22 -13.40 13.30
CA ALA A 113 5.56 -13.61 13.83
C ALA A 113 5.70 -14.96 14.56
N GLU A 114 4.70 -15.34 15.36
CA GLU A 114 4.64 -16.66 16.00
C GLU A 114 4.61 -17.80 14.99
N ARG A 115 3.81 -17.64 13.92
CA ARG A 115 3.73 -18.62 12.83
C ARG A 115 5.08 -18.81 12.16
N LEU A 116 5.73 -17.73 11.72
CA LEU A 116 7.04 -17.80 11.06
C LEU A 116 8.11 -18.35 12.01
N SER A 117 8.12 -17.93 13.27
CA SER A 117 9.02 -18.43 14.31
C SER A 117 8.94 -19.95 14.44
N ARG A 118 7.72 -20.49 14.57
CA ARG A 118 7.48 -21.93 14.70
C ARG A 118 7.78 -22.71 13.42
N THR A 119 7.28 -22.24 12.28
CA THR A 119 7.43 -22.93 10.98
C THR A 119 8.90 -23.08 10.59
N TYR A 120 9.71 -22.05 10.86
CA TYR A 120 11.11 -22.01 10.43
C TYR A 120 12.13 -22.18 11.56
N ALA A 121 11.68 -22.47 12.78
CA ALA A 121 12.52 -22.65 13.97
C ALA A 121 13.56 -21.54 14.09
N LEU A 122 13.10 -20.29 14.20
CA LEU A 122 13.95 -19.09 14.05
C LEU A 122 14.87 -18.79 15.25
N SER A 123 14.79 -19.54 16.35
CA SER A 123 15.64 -19.34 17.51
C SER A 123 17.13 -19.48 17.16
N GLY A 124 17.92 -18.45 17.49
CA GLY A 124 19.35 -18.39 17.16
C GLY A 124 19.69 -18.19 15.68
N LYS A 125 18.69 -18.05 14.81
CA LYS A 125 18.86 -17.82 13.37
C LYS A 125 19.04 -16.35 13.02
N THR A 126 19.45 -16.08 11.79
CA THR A 126 19.59 -14.72 11.26
C THR A 126 18.43 -14.35 10.34
N ILE A 127 17.79 -13.22 10.62
CA ILE A 127 16.71 -12.62 9.83
C ILE A 127 17.24 -11.36 9.18
N VAL A 128 17.02 -11.23 7.87
CA VAL A 128 17.19 -9.97 7.14
C VAL A 128 15.82 -9.45 6.72
N ASP A 129 15.47 -8.23 7.11
CA ASP A 129 14.21 -7.57 6.74
C ASP A 129 14.49 -6.44 5.74
N ILE A 130 14.04 -6.60 4.50
CA ILE A 130 14.26 -5.67 3.39
C ILE A 130 13.09 -4.71 3.30
N GLY A 131 13.38 -3.41 3.37
CA GLY A 131 12.36 -2.37 3.46
C GLY A 131 11.62 -2.45 4.80
N CYS A 132 12.37 -2.56 5.90
CA CYS A 132 11.82 -2.78 7.23
C CYS A 132 11.01 -1.59 7.79
N GLY A 133 10.93 -0.46 7.08
CA GLY A 133 10.30 0.78 7.52
C GLY A 133 10.91 1.26 8.83
N LYS A 134 10.06 1.39 9.86
CA LYS A 134 10.48 1.78 11.24
C LYS A 134 10.95 0.60 12.10
N GLY A 135 11.03 -0.60 11.52
CA GLY A 135 11.61 -1.80 12.14
C GLY A 135 10.67 -2.56 13.07
N ASP A 136 9.40 -2.17 13.14
CA ASP A 136 8.43 -2.70 14.11
C ASP A 136 8.20 -4.22 13.96
N PHE A 137 8.10 -4.70 12.72
CA PHE A 137 7.94 -6.12 12.44
C PHE A 137 9.17 -6.94 12.85
N LEU A 138 10.37 -6.50 12.43
CA LEU A 138 11.62 -7.18 12.77
C LEU A 138 11.87 -7.26 14.27
N LYS A 139 11.61 -6.16 15.00
CA LYS A 139 11.70 -6.13 16.47
C LYS A 139 10.78 -7.18 17.08
N ARG A 140 9.51 -7.21 16.66
CA ARG A 140 8.52 -8.16 17.17
C ARG A 140 8.90 -9.61 16.86
N LEU A 141 9.29 -9.89 15.62
CA LEU A 141 9.69 -11.23 15.19
C LEU A 141 10.92 -11.72 15.95
N SER A 142 11.92 -10.87 16.15
CA SER A 142 13.14 -11.22 16.88
C SER A 142 12.87 -11.45 18.37
N LEU A 143 12.02 -10.63 19.00
CA LEU A 143 11.57 -10.83 20.39
C LEU A 143 10.86 -12.17 20.58
N ILE A 144 9.96 -12.55 19.67
CA ILE A 144 9.18 -13.79 19.74
C ILE A 144 10.05 -15.02 19.45
N SER A 145 10.96 -14.92 18.49
CA SER A 145 11.74 -16.06 18.02
C SER A 145 13.06 -16.27 18.76
N GLY A 146 13.67 -15.21 19.30
CA GLY A 146 15.06 -15.23 19.74
C GLY A 146 16.07 -15.22 18.58
N ALA A 147 15.66 -14.80 17.39
CA ALA A 147 16.54 -14.62 16.24
C ALA A 147 17.37 -13.33 16.33
N GLN A 148 18.50 -13.30 15.62
CA GLN A 148 19.22 -12.06 15.33
C GLN A 148 18.59 -11.37 14.11
N GLY A 149 18.29 -10.09 14.23
CA GLY A 149 17.60 -9.32 13.20
C GLY A 149 18.46 -8.22 12.58
N ILE A 150 18.44 -8.10 11.26
CA ILE A 150 19.08 -7.01 10.52
C ILE A 150 18.06 -6.39 9.57
N GLY A 151 17.64 -5.16 9.85
CA GLY A 151 16.71 -4.41 8.99
C GLY A 151 17.43 -3.46 8.05
N PHE A 152 16.98 -3.38 6.80
CA PHE A 152 17.49 -2.48 5.78
C PHE A 152 16.38 -1.56 5.28
N ASP A 153 16.48 -0.25 5.55
CA ASP A 153 15.55 0.74 5.01
C ASP A 153 16.14 2.15 5.08
N LYS A 154 16.10 2.91 3.99
CA LYS A 154 16.57 4.31 3.98
C LYS A 154 15.69 5.28 4.77
N SER A 155 14.44 4.90 5.03
CA SER A 155 13.48 5.67 5.83
C SER A 155 13.56 5.37 7.34
N PHE A 156 14.41 4.41 7.76
CA PHE A 156 14.55 4.07 9.17
C PHE A 156 15.12 5.26 9.99
N GLU A 157 14.67 5.34 11.24
CA GLU A 157 15.04 6.37 12.20
C GLU A 157 15.43 5.71 13.52
N ASP A 158 16.59 6.08 14.08
CA ASP A 158 17.18 5.44 15.26
C ASP A 158 16.38 5.63 16.56
N ASN A 159 15.44 6.59 16.58
CA ASN A 159 14.65 6.96 17.77
C ASN A 159 13.27 6.28 17.83
N ARG A 160 13.07 5.16 17.14
CA ARG A 160 11.79 4.45 17.08
C ARG A 160 11.71 3.32 18.10
N GLY A 161 10.98 3.54 19.20
CA GLY A 161 10.70 2.52 20.21
C GLY A 161 11.95 1.99 20.94
N GLU A 162 11.75 0.98 21.79
CA GLU A 162 12.83 0.42 22.59
C GLU A 162 13.77 -0.49 21.75
N PRO A 163 15.09 -0.45 21.99
CA PRO A 163 16.03 -1.37 21.38
C PRO A 163 15.71 -2.84 21.73
N VAL A 164 15.87 -3.73 20.76
CA VAL A 164 15.73 -5.18 20.96
C VAL A 164 17.11 -5.84 20.88
N PRO A 165 17.53 -6.63 21.89
CA PRO A 165 18.80 -7.34 21.84
C PRO A 165 18.92 -8.21 20.59
N GLY A 166 20.08 -8.13 19.92
CA GLY A 166 20.33 -8.88 18.68
C GLY A 166 19.65 -8.31 17.43
N VAL A 167 18.97 -7.16 17.53
CA VAL A 167 18.38 -6.46 16.38
C VAL A 167 19.17 -5.19 16.10
N ARG A 168 19.50 -4.98 14.81
CA ARG A 168 20.12 -3.75 14.33
C ARG A 168 19.51 -3.31 13.00
N PHE A 169 19.62 -2.02 12.70
CA PHE A 169 19.09 -1.42 11.48
C PHE A 169 20.20 -0.74 10.70
N ILE A 170 20.06 -0.71 9.37
CA ILE A 170 21.00 -0.12 8.44
C ILE A 170 20.21 0.78 7.49
N ASN A 171 20.57 2.06 7.44
CA ASN A 171 19.96 3.06 6.55
C ASN A 171 20.51 2.93 5.12
N ASP A 172 20.35 1.76 4.52
CA ASP A 172 20.82 1.43 3.18
C ASP A 172 19.94 0.35 2.55
N TRP A 173 20.16 0.06 1.27
CA TRP A 173 19.57 -1.06 0.57
C TRP A 173 20.37 -2.34 0.81
N PHE A 174 19.69 -3.45 1.04
CA PHE A 174 20.32 -4.76 1.04
C PHE A 174 20.84 -5.09 -0.37
N GLY A 175 22.09 -5.56 -0.46
CA GLY A 175 22.79 -5.82 -1.72
C GLY A 175 24.24 -6.22 -1.51
N ASP A 176 25.03 -6.22 -2.59
CA ASP A 176 26.38 -6.80 -2.64
C ASP A 176 27.38 -6.22 -1.63
N SER A 177 27.17 -5.00 -1.13
CA SER A 177 27.95 -4.40 -0.04
C SER A 177 27.85 -5.20 1.27
N TYR A 178 26.86 -6.09 1.39
CA TYR A 178 26.59 -6.93 2.55
C TYR A 178 26.76 -8.42 2.23
N ALA A 179 27.67 -8.74 1.30
CA ALA A 179 27.95 -10.07 0.78
C ALA A 179 28.28 -11.13 1.84
N ASP A 180 28.71 -10.73 3.05
CA ASP A 180 29.05 -11.64 4.16
C ASP A 180 27.83 -12.07 4.99
N LEU A 181 26.68 -11.41 4.83
CA LEU A 181 25.46 -11.82 5.54
C LEU A 181 24.97 -13.18 5.01
N ARG A 182 24.53 -14.05 5.91
CA ARG A 182 23.98 -15.38 5.60
C ARG A 182 22.62 -15.53 6.29
N PRO A 183 21.55 -14.94 5.74
CA PRO A 183 20.24 -15.04 6.37
C PRO A 183 19.65 -16.44 6.24
N ASP A 184 19.03 -16.91 7.32
CA ASP A 184 18.15 -18.08 7.31
C ASP A 184 16.76 -17.72 6.78
N LEU A 185 16.30 -16.50 7.09
CA LEU A 185 15.03 -15.93 6.63
C LEU A 185 15.26 -14.52 6.10
N VAL A 186 14.78 -14.27 4.88
CA VAL A 186 14.62 -12.94 4.30
C VAL A 186 13.15 -12.56 4.35
N VAL A 187 12.84 -11.44 4.98
CA VAL A 187 11.50 -10.85 5.05
C VAL A 187 11.45 -9.64 4.12
N CYS A 188 10.35 -9.47 3.41
CA CYS A 188 10.09 -8.28 2.60
C CYS A 188 8.58 -8.03 2.57
N ARG A 189 8.10 -7.10 3.40
CA ARG A 189 6.66 -6.84 3.57
C ARG A 189 6.33 -5.46 3.04
N GLN A 190 5.33 -5.39 2.17
CA GLN A 190 4.80 -4.15 1.62
C GLN A 190 5.89 -3.30 0.91
N VAL A 191 6.67 -3.96 0.05
CA VAL A 191 7.82 -3.39 -0.67
C VAL A 191 7.81 -3.81 -2.13
N LEU A 192 7.56 -5.09 -2.43
CA LEU A 192 7.65 -5.61 -3.80
C LEU A 192 6.70 -4.91 -4.77
N GLU A 193 5.55 -4.43 -4.30
CA GLU A 193 4.59 -3.62 -5.04
C GLU A 193 5.13 -2.24 -5.45
N HIS A 194 6.12 -1.72 -4.72
CA HIS A 194 6.81 -0.45 -5.00
C HIS A 194 7.97 -0.59 -5.99
N ILE A 195 8.39 -1.83 -6.30
CA ILE A 195 9.51 -2.10 -7.19
C ILE A 195 9.06 -2.07 -8.65
N ALA A 196 9.68 -1.22 -9.46
CA ALA A 196 9.36 -1.09 -10.89
C ALA A 196 9.63 -2.35 -11.71
N GLU A 197 10.64 -3.13 -11.32
CA GLU A 197 11.07 -4.37 -11.97
C GLU A 197 11.11 -5.55 -10.96
N PRO A 198 9.95 -6.07 -10.53
CA PRO A 198 9.86 -7.01 -9.40
C PRO A 198 10.61 -8.31 -9.65
N VAL A 199 10.55 -8.87 -10.86
CA VAL A 199 11.27 -10.10 -11.21
C VAL A 199 12.78 -9.88 -11.23
N LYS A 200 13.26 -8.72 -11.70
CA LYS A 200 14.68 -8.36 -11.68
C LYS A 200 15.20 -8.24 -10.25
N PHE A 201 14.42 -7.60 -9.38
CA PHE A 201 14.72 -7.49 -7.96
C PHE A 201 14.82 -8.85 -7.27
N LEU A 202 13.82 -9.73 -7.47
CA LEU A 202 13.85 -11.09 -6.93
C LEU A 202 15.07 -11.90 -7.42
N ARG A 203 15.43 -11.77 -8.70
CA ARG A 203 16.65 -12.40 -9.25
C ARG A 203 17.93 -11.88 -8.61
N ALA A 204 18.01 -10.57 -8.36
CA ALA A 204 19.15 -9.95 -7.69
C ALA A 204 19.28 -10.48 -6.25
N LEU A 205 18.17 -10.55 -5.51
CA LEU A 205 18.16 -11.14 -4.17
C LEU A 205 18.62 -12.60 -4.21
N ARG A 206 18.07 -13.42 -5.11
CA ARG A 206 18.47 -14.83 -5.28
C ARG A 206 19.97 -14.98 -5.58
N ALA A 207 20.54 -14.05 -6.35
CA ALA A 207 21.93 -14.10 -6.79
C ALA A 207 22.92 -13.57 -5.74
N HIS A 208 22.44 -12.91 -4.68
CA HIS A 208 23.30 -12.39 -3.63
C HIS A 208 24.13 -13.53 -3.00
N PRO A 209 25.46 -13.36 -2.82
CA PRO A 209 26.36 -14.44 -2.39
C PRO A 209 26.07 -14.99 -1.00
N GLY A 210 25.31 -14.23 -0.20
CA GLY A 210 24.80 -14.62 1.10
C GLY A 210 23.62 -15.60 1.09
N ILE A 211 22.95 -15.75 -0.04
CA ILE A 211 21.72 -16.53 -0.15
C ILE A 211 22.07 -17.97 -0.51
N GLY A 212 21.75 -18.89 0.42
CA GLY A 212 21.92 -20.32 0.23
C GLY A 212 20.65 -21.00 -0.29
N PRO A 213 20.74 -22.27 -0.72
CA PRO A 213 19.57 -23.04 -1.19
C PRO A 213 18.49 -23.23 -0.11
N GLU A 214 18.88 -23.17 1.17
CA GLU A 214 17.97 -23.34 2.30
C GLU A 214 17.38 -22.03 2.82
N THR A 215 17.91 -20.87 2.40
CA THR A 215 17.40 -19.55 2.81
C THR A 215 15.95 -19.40 2.40
N VAL A 216 15.09 -19.09 3.37
CA VAL A 216 13.66 -18.89 3.15
C VAL A 216 13.39 -17.43 2.87
N PHE A 217 12.48 -17.16 1.94
CA PHE A 217 11.98 -15.83 1.62
C PHE A 217 10.51 -15.77 2.03
N PHE A 218 10.15 -14.84 2.91
CA PHE A 218 8.77 -14.50 3.24
C PHE A 218 8.46 -13.12 2.69
N PHE A 219 7.52 -13.05 1.75
CA PHE A 219 7.07 -11.80 1.15
C PHE A 219 5.59 -11.59 1.43
N GLU A 220 5.20 -10.35 1.63
CA GLU A 220 3.80 -9.95 1.76
C GLU A 220 3.54 -8.70 0.91
N VAL A 221 2.47 -8.71 0.12
CA VAL A 221 2.06 -7.60 -0.77
C VAL A 221 0.55 -7.40 -0.70
N PRO A 222 0.02 -6.24 -1.13
CA PRO A 222 -1.42 -6.06 -1.31
C PRO A 222 -2.03 -7.08 -2.28
N ASN A 223 -3.24 -7.56 -1.97
CA ASN A 223 -4.03 -8.43 -2.84
C ASN A 223 -4.91 -7.61 -3.77
N VAL A 224 -4.59 -7.56 -5.07
CA VAL A 224 -5.38 -6.78 -6.03
C VAL A 224 -6.79 -7.33 -6.21
N LEU A 225 -7.06 -8.59 -5.86
CA LEU A 225 -8.41 -9.14 -5.91
C LEU A 225 -9.34 -8.43 -4.93
N TYR A 226 -8.84 -7.97 -3.77
CA TYR A 226 -9.63 -7.14 -2.86
C TYR A 226 -10.05 -5.82 -3.52
N THR A 227 -9.18 -5.23 -4.34
CA THR A 227 -9.49 -4.01 -5.10
C THR A 227 -10.50 -4.27 -6.22
N LEU A 228 -10.33 -5.34 -7.00
CA LEU A 228 -11.14 -5.60 -8.19
C LEU A 228 -12.50 -6.25 -7.87
N ARG A 229 -12.54 -7.19 -6.92
CA ARG A 229 -13.74 -7.94 -6.53
C ARG A 229 -14.56 -7.20 -5.50
N ASP A 230 -13.91 -6.71 -4.44
CA ASP A 230 -14.59 -6.16 -3.26
C ASP A 230 -14.64 -4.62 -3.29
N MET A 231 -14.14 -4.02 -4.37
CA MET A 231 -14.06 -2.57 -4.56
C MET A 231 -13.28 -1.85 -3.44
N GLY A 232 -12.27 -2.51 -2.87
CA GLY A 232 -11.26 -1.92 -1.99
C GLY A 232 -10.27 -1.02 -2.75
N ILE A 233 -10.78 0.01 -3.42
CA ILE A 233 -10.04 0.87 -4.38
C ILE A 233 -9.05 1.84 -3.74
N TRP A 234 -9.01 1.89 -2.41
CA TRP A 234 -8.26 2.90 -1.66
C TRP A 234 -6.74 2.69 -1.71
N ASP A 235 -6.28 1.50 -2.09
CA ASP A 235 -4.85 1.18 -2.28
C ASP A 235 -4.36 1.46 -3.71
N ILE A 236 -5.20 2.02 -4.58
CA ILE A 236 -4.73 2.53 -5.87
C ILE A 236 -4.00 3.85 -5.64
N ILE A 237 -2.70 3.73 -5.38
CA ILE A 237 -1.78 4.84 -5.12
C ILE A 237 -0.64 4.84 -6.13
N TYR A 238 -0.07 6.03 -6.37
CA TYR A 238 1.01 6.18 -7.35
C TYR A 238 2.26 5.36 -7.00
N GLU A 239 2.58 5.24 -5.71
CA GLU A 239 3.77 4.53 -5.21
C GLU A 239 3.81 3.04 -5.56
N HIS A 240 2.64 2.42 -5.76
CA HIS A 240 2.56 1.02 -6.16
C HIS A 240 2.75 0.94 -7.68
N ALA A 241 3.93 0.51 -8.10
CA ALA A 241 4.21 0.16 -9.49
C ALA A 241 3.47 -1.13 -9.90
N SER A 242 3.30 -2.06 -8.95
CA SER A 242 2.79 -3.42 -9.16
C SER A 242 1.64 -3.76 -8.21
N TYR A 243 0.68 -4.55 -8.69
CA TYR A 243 -0.47 -5.03 -7.93
C TYR A 243 -0.66 -6.51 -8.27
N PHE A 244 -0.52 -7.37 -7.26
CA PHE A 244 -0.42 -8.81 -7.48
C PHE A 244 -1.76 -9.52 -7.25
N THR A 245 -2.06 -10.48 -8.13
CA THR A 245 -2.98 -11.57 -7.83
C THR A 245 -2.18 -12.74 -7.23
N PRO A 246 -2.83 -13.74 -6.61
CA PRO A 246 -2.14 -14.95 -6.20
C PRO A 246 -1.35 -15.59 -7.36
N ALA A 247 -1.94 -15.62 -8.56
CA ALA A 247 -1.31 -16.17 -9.75
C ALA A 247 -0.09 -15.36 -10.20
N SER A 248 -0.18 -14.02 -10.26
CA SER A 248 0.94 -13.19 -10.72
C SER A 248 2.09 -13.15 -9.71
N LEU A 249 1.79 -13.23 -8.41
CA LEU A 249 2.82 -13.34 -7.36
C LEU A 249 3.60 -14.65 -7.47
N ASN A 250 2.90 -15.79 -7.62
CA ASN A 250 3.53 -17.08 -7.86
C ASN A 250 4.39 -17.04 -9.15
N ALA A 251 3.83 -16.52 -10.24
CA ALA A 251 4.55 -16.39 -11.50
C ALA A 251 5.83 -15.55 -11.39
N ALA A 252 5.80 -14.45 -10.62
CA ALA A 252 6.98 -13.61 -10.39
C ALA A 252 8.10 -14.37 -9.66
N PHE A 253 7.76 -15.12 -8.61
CA PHE A 253 8.72 -15.93 -7.85
C PHE A 253 9.29 -17.08 -8.67
N GLU A 254 8.46 -17.86 -9.36
CA GLU A 254 8.94 -18.98 -10.19
C GLU A 254 9.83 -18.50 -11.35
N THR A 255 9.46 -17.40 -11.99
CA THR A 255 10.23 -16.76 -13.06
C THR A 255 11.56 -16.18 -12.57
N ALA A 256 11.62 -15.79 -11.31
CA ALA A 256 12.84 -15.34 -10.65
C ALA A 256 13.74 -16.48 -10.14
N GLY A 257 13.30 -17.74 -10.26
CA GLY A 257 14.07 -18.90 -9.80
C GLY A 257 13.85 -19.25 -8.36
N PHE A 258 12.60 -19.17 -7.90
CA PHE A 258 12.19 -19.65 -6.59
C PHE A 258 11.22 -20.82 -6.71
N ARG A 259 11.26 -21.73 -5.74
CA ARG A 259 10.22 -22.73 -5.50
C ARG A 259 9.35 -22.22 -4.34
N VAL A 260 8.07 -22.10 -4.60
CA VAL A 260 7.07 -21.75 -3.59
C VAL A 260 6.88 -22.91 -2.62
N LEU A 261 6.91 -22.61 -1.33
CA LEU A 261 6.69 -23.53 -0.22
C LEU A 261 5.27 -23.43 0.30
N ASP A 262 4.80 -22.20 0.49
CA ASP A 262 3.46 -21.87 0.95
C ASP A 262 3.06 -20.50 0.40
N ALA A 263 1.76 -20.29 0.19
CA ALA A 263 1.22 -19.02 -0.25
C ALA A 263 -0.26 -18.94 0.09
N GLY A 264 -0.74 -17.74 0.39
CA GLY A 264 -2.14 -17.55 0.70
C GLY A 264 -2.47 -16.09 0.92
N THR A 265 -3.59 -15.84 1.58
CA THR A 265 -4.02 -14.49 1.92
C THR A 265 -3.99 -14.27 3.43
N SER A 266 -3.79 -13.01 3.82
CA SER A 266 -3.70 -12.60 5.22
C SER A 266 -4.46 -11.28 5.42
N PHE A 267 -4.63 -10.90 6.69
CA PHE A 267 -5.25 -9.63 7.08
C PHE A 267 -6.61 -9.36 6.39
N GLY A 268 -7.54 -10.32 6.50
CA GLY A 268 -8.89 -10.21 5.93
C GLY A 268 -8.91 -10.19 4.40
N ASP A 269 -8.08 -11.02 3.78
CA ASP A 269 -7.92 -11.17 2.31
C ASP A 269 -7.30 -9.95 1.61
N GLN A 270 -6.88 -8.92 2.35
CA GLN A 270 -6.31 -7.70 1.78
C GLN A 270 -4.84 -7.85 1.40
N TYR A 271 -4.14 -8.83 1.97
CA TYR A 271 -2.74 -9.12 1.66
C TYR A 271 -2.59 -10.52 1.09
N LEU A 272 -1.58 -10.67 0.24
CA LEU A 272 -1.04 -11.95 -0.20
C LEU A 272 0.28 -12.17 0.53
N TYR A 273 0.50 -13.39 1.00
CA TYR A 273 1.82 -13.83 1.44
C TYR A 273 2.35 -14.96 0.56
N ILE A 274 3.67 -15.04 0.45
CA ILE A 274 4.37 -16.11 -0.25
C ILE A 274 5.66 -16.47 0.48
N GLU A 275 5.87 -17.77 0.63
CA GLU A 275 7.04 -18.36 1.25
C GLU A 275 7.77 -19.19 0.20
N ALA A 276 9.07 -18.96 0.02
CA ALA A 276 9.81 -19.57 -1.07
C ALA A 276 11.27 -19.84 -0.73
N ARG A 277 11.91 -20.70 -1.53
CA ARG A 277 13.36 -20.96 -1.51
C ARG A 277 13.96 -20.82 -2.90
N PRO A 278 15.27 -20.49 -3.01
CA PRO A 278 15.98 -20.55 -4.28
C PRO A 278 15.83 -21.91 -4.97
N ALA A 279 15.59 -21.87 -6.27
CA ALA A 279 15.43 -23.03 -7.15
C ALA A 279 15.93 -22.70 -8.57
N ALA A 280 15.75 -23.63 -9.52
CA ALA A 280 15.94 -23.34 -10.93
C ALA A 280 14.77 -22.47 -11.46
N PRO A 281 15.04 -21.46 -12.31
CA PRO A 281 13.99 -20.68 -12.97
C PRO A 281 13.04 -21.55 -13.78
N LYS A 282 11.75 -21.21 -13.73
CA LYS A 282 10.71 -21.78 -14.60
C LYS A 282 10.06 -20.67 -15.41
N ASN A 283 9.56 -21.00 -16.59
CA ASN A 283 8.69 -20.09 -17.32
C ASN A 283 7.36 -19.98 -16.57
N ALA A 284 6.81 -18.76 -16.47
CA ALA A 284 5.47 -18.57 -15.96
C ALA A 284 4.47 -19.39 -16.80
N THR A 285 3.75 -20.29 -16.14
CA THR A 285 2.61 -20.98 -16.77
C THR A 285 1.47 -20.00 -16.98
N SER A 286 0.84 -20.05 -18.16
CA SER A 286 -0.41 -19.33 -18.40
C SER A 286 -1.46 -19.79 -17.41
N VAL A 287 -2.19 -18.84 -16.82
CA VAL A 287 -3.29 -19.11 -15.90
C VAL A 287 -4.63 -18.85 -16.59
N ASP A 288 -5.69 -19.53 -16.16
CA ASP A 288 -7.05 -19.23 -16.62
C ASP A 288 -7.43 -17.83 -16.11
N SER A 289 -7.44 -16.87 -17.01
CA SER A 289 -7.66 -15.46 -16.70
C SER A 289 -9.12 -15.04 -16.79
N ARG A 290 -10.07 -15.95 -17.06
CA ARG A 290 -11.47 -15.59 -17.37
C ARG A 290 -12.14 -14.78 -16.28
N GLU A 291 -12.02 -15.20 -15.02
CA GLU A 291 -12.61 -14.49 -13.88
C GLU A 291 -12.03 -13.07 -13.75
N ILE A 292 -10.70 -12.96 -13.78
CA ILE A 292 -10.02 -11.68 -13.68
C ILE A 292 -10.37 -10.78 -14.86
N GLU A 293 -10.41 -11.33 -16.08
CA GLU A 293 -10.77 -10.55 -17.26
C GLU A 293 -12.17 -9.93 -17.13
N MET A 294 -13.15 -10.67 -16.61
CA MET A 294 -14.49 -10.11 -16.35
C MET A 294 -14.43 -8.98 -15.31
N LEU A 295 -13.75 -9.21 -14.18
CA LEU A 295 -13.59 -8.19 -13.14
C LEU A 295 -12.94 -6.92 -13.69
N VAL A 296 -11.89 -7.05 -14.50
CA VAL A 296 -11.16 -5.93 -15.09
C VAL A 296 -12.02 -5.14 -16.09
N ARG A 297 -12.79 -5.83 -16.92
CA ARG A 297 -13.69 -5.19 -17.89
C ARG A 297 -14.80 -4.38 -17.20
N ASP A 298 -15.26 -4.86 -16.05
CA ASP A 298 -16.28 -4.19 -15.26
C ASP A 298 -15.74 -3.14 -14.29
N PHE A 299 -14.44 -3.18 -13.99
CA PHE A 299 -13.81 -2.37 -12.97
C PHE A 299 -14.00 -0.86 -13.17
N GLU A 300 -13.87 -0.34 -14.40
CA GLU A 300 -14.04 1.10 -14.66
C GLU A 300 -15.45 1.58 -14.30
N ARG A 301 -16.47 0.81 -14.67
CA ARG A 301 -17.87 1.11 -14.37
C ARG A 301 -18.10 1.04 -12.86
N ALA A 302 -17.70 -0.05 -12.22
CA ALA A 302 -17.85 -0.23 -10.78
C ALA A 302 -17.14 0.86 -9.96
N TYR A 303 -15.93 1.26 -10.41
CA TYR A 303 -15.17 2.36 -9.81
C TYR A 303 -15.95 3.67 -9.91
N ARG A 304 -16.44 4.03 -11.10
CA ARG A 304 -17.21 5.25 -11.33
C ARG A 304 -18.47 5.30 -10.45
N ASP A 305 -19.22 4.21 -10.42
CA ASP A 305 -20.45 4.10 -9.61
C ASP A 305 -20.14 4.25 -8.12
N LYS A 306 -19.04 3.65 -7.63
CA LYS A 306 -18.59 3.80 -6.24
C LYS A 306 -18.22 5.25 -5.92
N ILE A 307 -17.45 5.91 -6.78
CA ILE A 307 -17.04 7.31 -6.57
C ILE A 307 -18.24 8.26 -6.61
N GLU A 308 -19.17 8.09 -7.55
CA GLU A 308 -20.38 8.90 -7.63
C GLU A 308 -21.26 8.74 -6.39
N ARG A 309 -21.48 7.49 -5.95
CA ARG A 309 -22.23 7.19 -4.73
C ARG A 309 -21.62 7.86 -3.50
N LEU A 310 -20.30 7.79 -3.35
CA LEU A 310 -19.57 8.40 -2.24
C LEU A 310 -19.58 9.92 -2.31
N GLY A 311 -19.38 10.52 -3.49
CA GLY A 311 -19.50 11.96 -3.69
C GLY A 311 -20.89 12.47 -3.31
N GLY A 312 -21.95 11.77 -3.71
CA GLY A 312 -23.32 12.07 -3.28
C GLY A 312 -23.53 11.90 -1.78
N TYR A 313 -22.92 10.89 -1.17
CA TYR A 313 -22.96 10.66 0.29
C TYR A 313 -22.26 11.79 1.07
N ILE A 314 -21.11 12.27 0.60
CA ILE A 314 -20.39 13.41 1.18
C ILE A 314 -21.16 14.72 1.01
N ALA A 315 -21.74 14.96 -0.17
CA ALA A 315 -22.44 16.20 -0.49
C ALA A 315 -23.67 16.47 0.41
N ARG A 316 -24.24 15.43 1.04
CA ARG A 316 -25.38 15.55 1.96
C ARG A 316 -24.99 15.77 3.43
N ARG A 317 -23.69 15.85 3.74
CA ARG A 317 -23.18 15.98 5.11
C ARG A 317 -22.58 17.34 5.36
N ASN A 318 -22.57 17.75 6.64
CA ASN A 318 -21.81 18.91 7.04
C ASN A 318 -20.30 18.58 7.05
N PRO A 319 -19.49 19.25 6.21
CA PRO A 319 -18.05 18.99 6.15
C PRO A 319 -17.35 19.21 7.50
N GLN A 320 -17.82 20.16 8.32
CA GLN A 320 -17.23 20.49 9.62
C GLN A 320 -17.53 19.46 10.73
N GLN A 321 -18.43 18.53 10.45
CA GLN A 321 -18.88 17.46 11.35
C GLN A 321 -18.57 16.07 10.79
N THR A 322 -17.84 16.00 9.68
CA THR A 322 -17.45 14.76 9.01
C THR A 322 -15.94 14.62 9.04
N VAL A 323 -15.45 13.44 9.41
CA VAL A 323 -14.01 13.11 9.42
C VAL A 323 -13.76 11.77 8.72
N VAL A 324 -12.55 11.57 8.23
CA VAL A 324 -12.06 10.26 7.75
C VAL A 324 -11.13 9.68 8.81
N TRP A 325 -11.21 8.37 9.06
CA TRP A 325 -10.32 7.68 9.98
C TRP A 325 -9.21 6.93 9.24
N GLY A 326 -7.95 7.24 9.58
CA GLY A 326 -6.72 6.69 9.04
C GLY A 326 -6.06 7.61 8.00
N GLY A 327 -4.93 8.21 8.35
CA GLY A 327 -4.04 9.02 7.50
C GLY A 327 -2.92 8.20 6.85
N GLY A 328 -3.20 6.93 6.52
CA GLY A 328 -2.39 6.14 5.59
C GLY A 328 -2.90 6.25 4.15
N SER A 329 -2.28 5.50 3.25
CA SER A 329 -2.62 5.43 1.82
C SER A 329 -4.11 5.56 1.54
N LYS A 330 -4.93 4.71 2.17
CA LYS A 330 -6.37 4.65 1.92
C LYS A 330 -7.11 5.96 2.20
N GLY A 331 -6.86 6.60 3.33
CA GLY A 331 -7.53 7.86 3.69
C GLY A 331 -7.04 9.04 2.85
N ILE A 332 -5.75 9.04 2.50
CA ILE A 332 -5.17 10.02 1.59
C ILE A 332 -5.76 9.89 0.18
N THR A 333 -5.90 8.67 -0.33
CA THR A 333 -6.59 8.41 -1.60
C THR A 333 -8.04 8.90 -1.56
N PHE A 334 -8.77 8.61 -0.49
CA PHE A 334 -10.17 9.01 -0.35
C PHE A 334 -10.36 10.53 -0.48
N VAL A 335 -9.60 11.33 0.28
CA VAL A 335 -9.76 12.79 0.25
C VAL A 335 -9.36 13.38 -1.10
N ASN A 336 -8.41 12.76 -1.82
CA ASN A 336 -7.98 13.22 -3.14
C ASN A 336 -8.94 12.82 -4.27
N VAL A 337 -9.63 11.68 -4.15
CA VAL A 337 -10.36 11.06 -5.26
C VAL A 337 -11.87 11.27 -5.18
N VAL A 338 -12.44 11.33 -3.97
CA VAL A 338 -13.89 11.45 -3.79
C VAL A 338 -14.31 12.92 -3.89
N PRO A 339 -15.24 13.28 -4.80
CA PRO A 339 -15.69 14.67 -4.94
C PRO A 339 -16.20 15.27 -3.63
N GLY A 340 -15.60 16.40 -3.23
CA GLY A 340 -15.96 17.14 -2.03
C GLY A 340 -15.37 16.60 -0.72
N ALA A 341 -14.64 15.48 -0.76
CA ALA A 341 -13.99 14.90 0.42
C ALA A 341 -12.76 15.72 0.87
N ASP A 342 -12.20 16.56 0.00
CA ASP A 342 -11.16 17.54 0.33
C ASP A 342 -11.61 18.58 1.37
N ARG A 343 -12.94 18.79 1.51
CA ARG A 343 -13.55 19.77 2.41
C ARG A 343 -13.89 19.21 3.80
N ILE A 344 -13.75 17.91 4.02
CA ILE A 344 -14.02 17.33 5.35
C ILE A 344 -13.12 17.96 6.40
N ARG A 345 -13.58 17.98 7.66
CA ARG A 345 -12.89 18.66 8.76
C ARG A 345 -11.44 18.21 8.91
N ALA A 346 -11.22 16.90 8.94
CA ALA A 346 -9.92 16.31 9.24
C ALA A 346 -9.87 14.82 8.87
N ILE A 347 -8.64 14.33 8.77
CA ILE A 347 -8.31 12.92 8.90
C ILE A 347 -7.90 12.67 10.36
N ILE A 348 -8.37 11.59 10.95
CA ILE A 348 -8.05 11.19 12.33
C ILE A 348 -7.11 10.00 12.28
N ASP A 349 -5.98 10.06 12.97
CA ASP A 349 -4.99 8.96 12.97
C ASP A 349 -4.45 8.70 14.38
N VAL A 350 -4.43 7.41 14.76
CA VAL A 350 -3.92 6.93 16.05
C VAL A 350 -2.40 6.94 16.13
N ASN A 351 -1.70 7.03 14.99
CA ASN A 351 -0.24 7.14 14.94
C ASN A 351 0.17 8.59 15.27
N PRO A 352 0.80 8.84 16.44
CA PRO A 352 1.17 10.19 16.87
C PRO A 352 2.17 10.86 15.92
N HIS A 353 2.95 10.10 15.16
CA HIS A 353 3.91 10.64 14.20
C HIS A 353 3.25 11.25 12.96
N LYS A 354 1.97 10.98 12.73
CA LYS A 354 1.17 11.56 11.64
C LYS A 354 0.41 12.81 12.03
N GLN A 355 0.18 13.01 13.33
CA GLN A 355 -0.67 14.09 13.85
C GLN A 355 -0.01 15.46 13.67
N GLY A 356 -0.82 16.50 13.46
CA GLY A 356 -0.36 17.86 13.20
C GLY A 356 0.24 18.06 11.80
N ARG A 357 0.07 17.09 10.90
CA ARG A 357 0.49 17.16 9.48
C ARG A 357 -0.71 17.31 8.56
N PHE A 358 -0.45 17.40 7.26
CA PHE A 358 -1.46 17.61 6.23
C PHE A 358 -1.37 16.55 5.11
N ALA A 359 -2.53 16.12 4.62
CA ALA A 359 -2.64 15.21 3.49
C ALA A 359 -2.08 15.87 2.21
N PRO A 360 -1.15 15.22 1.48
CA PRO A 360 -0.67 15.73 0.21
C PRO A 360 -1.81 15.81 -0.81
N GLY A 361 -1.81 16.86 -1.62
CA GLY A 361 -2.86 17.19 -2.59
C GLY A 361 -3.93 18.10 -1.99
N THR A 362 -4.67 17.63 -0.99
CA THR A 362 -5.85 18.36 -0.45
C THR A 362 -5.53 19.30 0.70
N ALA A 363 -4.40 19.12 1.38
CA ALA A 363 -4.09 19.79 2.65
C ALA A 363 -5.12 19.54 3.76
N THR A 364 -5.82 18.41 3.74
CA THR A 364 -6.68 18.00 4.86
C THR A 364 -5.81 17.74 6.10
N PRO A 365 -6.09 18.38 7.26
CA PRO A 365 -5.28 18.19 8.46
C PRO A 365 -5.43 16.77 9.02
N VAL A 366 -4.37 16.25 9.60
CA VAL A 366 -4.34 14.98 10.34
C VAL A 366 -4.30 15.27 11.84
N LEU A 367 -5.33 14.85 12.56
CA LEU A 367 -5.53 15.16 13.98
C LEU A 367 -5.51 13.87 14.84
N ALA A 368 -5.28 14.05 16.13
CA ALA A 368 -5.37 12.97 17.10
C ALA A 368 -6.84 12.60 17.39
N PRO A 369 -7.16 11.35 17.75
CA PRO A 369 -8.51 10.98 18.18
C PRO A 369 -9.03 11.84 19.35
N GLU A 370 -8.16 12.21 20.29
CA GLU A 370 -8.49 13.03 21.46
C GLU A 370 -9.05 14.41 21.08
N GLU A 371 -8.67 14.94 19.93
CA GLU A 371 -9.17 16.23 19.43
C GLU A 371 -10.66 16.19 19.03
N LEU A 372 -11.25 14.99 18.93
CA LEU A 372 -12.69 14.84 18.71
C LEU A 372 -13.51 15.05 19.98
N ARG A 373 -12.90 14.99 21.17
CA ARG A 373 -13.63 15.08 22.44
C ARG A 373 -14.36 16.41 22.56
N GLY A 374 -15.68 16.35 22.77
CA GLY A 374 -16.54 17.53 22.88
C GLY A 374 -16.77 18.29 21.56
N GLN A 375 -16.30 17.78 20.43
CA GLN A 375 -16.56 18.36 19.10
C GLN A 375 -17.84 17.76 18.50
N PRO A 376 -18.59 18.52 17.68
CA PRO A 376 -19.84 18.06 17.09
C PRO A 376 -19.60 17.16 15.86
N VAL A 377 -18.94 16.01 16.02
CA VAL A 377 -18.72 15.05 14.92
C VAL A 377 -19.93 14.14 14.77
N GLU A 378 -20.55 14.17 13.59
CA GLU A 378 -21.74 13.37 13.24
C GLU A 378 -21.39 12.15 12.40
N THR A 379 -20.31 12.18 11.63
CA THR A 379 -19.91 11.08 10.75
C THR A 379 -18.41 10.82 10.79
N ILE A 380 -18.05 9.55 10.97
CA ILE A 380 -16.70 9.03 10.80
C ILE A 380 -16.71 8.05 9.61
N ILE A 381 -15.88 8.35 8.61
CA ILE A 381 -15.74 7.51 7.42
C ILE A 381 -14.51 6.62 7.59
N VAL A 382 -14.71 5.31 7.51
CA VAL A 382 -13.69 4.29 7.72
C VAL A 382 -13.34 3.63 6.39
N MET A 383 -12.06 3.60 6.04
CA MET A 383 -11.61 3.06 4.75
C MET A 383 -11.44 1.55 4.73
N ASN A 384 -11.19 0.95 5.89
CA ASN A 384 -10.97 -0.48 6.01
C ASN A 384 -11.94 -1.07 7.05
N PRO A 385 -12.87 -1.95 6.63
CA PRO A 385 -13.87 -2.53 7.53
C PRO A 385 -13.26 -3.31 8.70
N LEU A 386 -12.02 -3.81 8.58
CA LEU A 386 -11.35 -4.55 9.66
C LEU A 386 -11.09 -3.70 10.90
N TYR A 387 -11.02 -2.38 10.77
CA TYR A 387 -10.82 -1.47 11.89
C TYR A 387 -12.13 -0.92 12.46
N ARG A 388 -13.29 -1.25 11.86
CA ARG A 388 -14.58 -0.66 12.25
C ARG A 388 -14.89 -0.85 13.73
N GLU A 389 -14.69 -2.06 14.25
CA GLU A 389 -14.97 -2.38 15.66
C GLU A 389 -14.05 -1.61 16.60
N GLU A 390 -12.73 -1.65 16.36
CA GLU A 390 -11.74 -0.91 17.14
C GLU A 390 -12.03 0.60 17.16
N ILE A 391 -12.36 1.18 16.00
CA ILE A 391 -12.71 2.60 15.87
C ILE A 391 -14.00 2.90 16.64
N THR A 392 -15.00 2.02 16.56
CA THR A 392 -16.27 2.18 17.29
C THR A 392 -16.03 2.20 18.79
N SER A 393 -15.23 1.26 19.30
CA SER A 393 -14.87 1.20 20.73
C SER A 393 -14.12 2.44 21.18
N LEU A 394 -13.08 2.87 20.43
CA LEU A 394 -12.28 4.04 20.79
C LEU A 394 -13.14 5.31 20.84
N VAL A 395 -14.03 5.50 19.86
CA VAL A 395 -14.91 6.68 19.81
C VAL A 395 -15.92 6.70 20.95
N ALA A 396 -16.45 5.53 21.34
CA ALA A 396 -17.32 5.41 22.50
C ALA A 396 -16.60 5.82 23.80
N GLU A 397 -15.32 5.45 23.95
CA GLU A 397 -14.47 5.88 25.08
C GLU A 397 -14.21 7.39 25.10
N LEU A 398 -14.20 8.04 23.93
CA LEU A 398 -14.13 9.50 23.82
C LEU A 398 -15.43 10.21 24.22
N GLY A 399 -16.52 9.47 24.42
CA GLY A 399 -17.77 9.95 25.02
C GLY A 399 -18.84 10.42 24.03
N PHE A 400 -18.80 9.96 22.77
CA PHE A 400 -19.84 10.27 21.78
C PHE A 400 -20.07 9.12 20.80
N THR A 401 -21.18 9.18 20.05
CA THR A 401 -21.62 8.10 19.14
C THR A 401 -21.97 8.66 17.77
N PRO A 402 -21.01 8.77 16.83
CA PRO A 402 -21.26 9.24 15.48
C PRO A 402 -21.81 8.12 14.60
N GLU A 403 -22.29 8.47 13.40
CA GLU A 403 -22.45 7.51 12.32
C GLU A 403 -21.06 7.00 11.88
N ILE A 404 -20.84 5.68 11.93
CA ILE A 404 -19.62 5.05 11.40
C ILE A 404 -19.95 4.39 10.06
N ALA A 405 -19.45 4.98 8.99
CA ALA A 405 -19.69 4.52 7.62
C ALA A 405 -18.42 3.96 6.98
N VAL A 406 -18.52 2.79 6.37
CA VAL A 406 -17.42 2.18 5.61
C VAL A 406 -17.55 2.56 4.13
N ALA A 407 -16.46 3.06 3.54
CA ALA A 407 -16.47 3.64 2.18
C ALA A 407 -16.36 2.64 1.03
#